data_AF-A0A6I3LK30-F1
#
_entry.id   AF-A0A6I3LK30-F1
#
_cell.length_a   1.000
_cell.length_b   1.000
_cell.length_c   1.000
_cell.angle_alpha   90.00
_cell.angle_beta   90.00
_cell.angle_gamma   90.00
#
_symmetry.space_group_name_H-M   'P 1'
#
loop_
_entity.id
_entity.type
_entity.pdbx_description
1 polymer ?
#
loop_
_entity_poly.entity_id
_entity_poly.type
_entity_poly.pdbx_seq_one_letter_code
_entity_poly.pdbx_strand_id
1 'polypeptide(L)' 'LLELVEMEVRDLLSEYDFPGDDVPVIAGSALKALEGDAQYEEKILELMEAVDTYIPTPERDSDKPFM' A
#
# COMPACT_ATOMS: atom_id res chain seq x y z
N LEU A 1 8.00 6.64 17.16
CA LEU A 1 6.77 5.86 17.37
C LEU A 1 6.32 5.23 16.06
N LEU A 2 6.03 6.01 15.01
CA LEU A 2 5.64 5.46 13.71
C LEU A 2 6.68 4.49 13.11
N GLU A 3 7.97 4.81 13.22
CA GLU A 3 9.06 3.93 12.77
C GLU A 3 9.09 2.57 13.51
N LEU A 4 8.77 2.55 14.81
CA LEU A 4 8.72 1.31 15.59
C LEU A 4 7.52 0.45 15.18
N VAL A 5 6.37 1.08 14.95
CA VAL A 5 5.17 0.40 14.45
C VAL A 5 5.41 -0.15 13.04
N GLU A 6 6.13 0.60 12.19
CA GLU A 6 6.52 0.11 10.88
C GLU A 6 7.39 -1.13 10.98
N MET A 7 8.42 -1.14 11.83
CA MET A 7 9.26 -2.33 12.05
C MET A 7 8.42 -3.54 12.50
N GLU A 8 7.52 -3.37 13.47
CA GLU A 8 6.63 -4.45 13.94
C GLU A 8 5.74 -5.01 12.83
N VAL A 9 5.22 -4.16 11.94
CA VAL A 9 4.40 -4.59 10.79
C VAL A 9 5.24 -5.32 9.75
N ARG A 10 6.47 -4.87 9.48
CA ARG A 10 7.39 -5.52 8.54
C ARG A 10 7.83 -6.91 9.03
N ASP A 11 8.10 -7.03 10.33
CA ASP A 11 8.41 -8.31 10.97
C ASP A 11 7.21 -9.27 10.85
N LEU A 12 6.00 -8.78 11.11
CA LEU A 12 4.77 -9.58 10.98
C LEU A 12 4.53 -10.05 9.54
N LEU A 13 4.74 -9.18 8.55
CA LEU A 13 4.63 -9.56 7.13
C LEU A 13 5.63 -10.67 6.77
N SER A 14 6.88 -10.51 7.22
CA SER A 14 7.94 -11.49 7.00
C SER A 14 7.65 -12.84 7.66
N GLU A 15 6.98 -12.84 8.83
CA GLU A 15 6.55 -14.07 9.51
C GLU A 15 5.55 -14.88 8.67
N TYR A 16 4.71 -14.21 7.88
CA TYR A 16 3.71 -14.83 7.00
C TYR A 16 4.18 -15.00 5.54
N ASP A 17 5.49 -15.03 5.30
CA ASP A 17 6.10 -15.20 3.97
C ASP A 17 5.75 -14.06 2.97
N PHE A 18 5.34 -12.88 3.45
CA PHE A 18 5.23 -11.68 2.64
C PHE A 18 6.56 -10.91 2.61
N PRO A 19 6.84 -10.12 1.55
CA PRO A 19 8.08 -9.38 1.43
C PRO A 19 8.09 -8.13 2.33
N GLY A 20 8.22 -8.33 3.65
CA GLY A 20 8.12 -7.28 4.67
C GLY A 20 9.07 -6.09 4.47
N ASP A 21 10.27 -6.31 3.93
CA ASP A 21 11.23 -5.24 3.63
C ASP A 21 10.88 -4.44 2.36
N ASP A 22 10.23 -5.07 1.38
CA ASP A 22 9.96 -4.46 0.08
C ASP A 22 8.56 -3.82 -0.01
N VAL A 23 7.65 -4.15 0.90
CA VAL A 23 6.30 -3.57 0.92
C VAL A 23 6.38 -2.06 1.19
N PRO A 24 5.77 -1.21 0.33
CA PRO A 24 5.73 0.23 0.55
C PRO A 24 4.84 0.57 1.76
N VAL A 25 5.34 1.44 2.64
CA VAL A 25 4.61 1.93 3.83
C VAL A 25 4.57 3.46 3.77
N ILE A 26 3.37 4.03 3.70
CA ILE A 26 3.16 5.48 3.62
C ILE A 26 2.50 5.96 4.92
N ALA A 27 3.18 6.82 5.67
CA ALA A 27 2.64 7.43 6.87
C ALA A 27 1.71 8.62 6.51
N GLY A 28 0.42 8.50 6.84
CA GLY A 28 -0.59 9.51 6.53
C GLY A 28 -1.76 9.54 7.51
N SER A 29 -2.78 10.35 7.19
CA SER A 29 -4.01 10.46 7.97
C SER A 29 -5.21 10.59 7.03
N ALA A 30 -6.00 9.53 6.91
CA ALA A 30 -7.19 9.52 6.06
C ALA A 30 -8.25 10.55 6.52
N LEU A 31 -8.37 10.78 7.83
CA LEU A 31 -9.31 11.77 8.36
C LEU A 31 -8.90 13.19 7.93
N LYS A 32 -7.64 13.57 8.13
CA LYS A 32 -7.16 14.91 7.75
C LYS A 32 -7.18 15.14 6.25
N ALA A 33 -6.88 14.11 5.46
CA ALA A 33 -7.05 14.15 4.01
C ALA A 33 -8.52 14.43 3.65
N LEU A 34 -9.47 13.75 4.31
CA LEU A 34 -10.91 13.99 4.09
C LEU A 34 -11.37 15.37 4.56
N GLU A 35 -10.72 15.95 5.57
CA GLU A 35 -10.95 17.31 6.06
C GLU A 35 -10.36 18.40 5.14
N GLY A 36 -9.63 18.03 4.09
CA GLY A 36 -9.06 18.95 3.09
C GLY A 36 -7.65 19.47 3.43
N ASP A 37 -6.92 18.78 4.32
CA ASP A 37 -5.53 19.11 4.58
C ASP A 37 -4.64 18.60 3.42
N ALA A 38 -4.16 19.55 2.60
CA ALA A 38 -3.35 19.27 1.41
C ALA A 38 -2.13 18.38 1.69
N GLN A 39 -1.52 18.48 2.88
CA GLN A 39 -0.38 17.64 3.25
C GLN A 39 -0.77 16.15 3.29
N TYR A 40 -1.98 15.85 3.78
CA TYR A 40 -2.47 14.47 3.91
C TYR A 40 -3.19 13.98 2.66
N GLU A 41 -3.78 14.87 1.87
CA GLU A 41 -4.26 14.54 0.51
C GLU A 41 -3.12 14.03 -0.37
N GLU A 42 -1.95 14.68 -0.34
CA GLU A 42 -0.76 14.23 -1.08
C GLU A 42 -0.31 12.83 -0.66
N LYS A 43 -0.43 12.47 0.63
CA LYS A 43 -0.15 11.12 1.12
C LYS A 43 -1.09 10.04 0.58
N ILE A 44 -2.34 10.40 0.26
CA ILE A 44 -3.26 9.48 -0.40
C ILE A 44 -2.85 9.27 -1.86
N LEU A 45 -2.40 10.31 -2.55
CA LEU A 45 -1.90 10.19 -3.93
C LEU A 45 -0.62 9.34 -3.97
N GLU A 46 0.30 9.55 -3.03
CA GLU A 46 1.52 8.74 -2.88
C GLU A 46 1.18 7.26 -2.64
N LEU A 47 0.17 6.97 -1.81
CA LEU A 47 -0.31 5.60 -1.59
C LEU A 47 -0.86 4.98 -2.89
N MET A 48 -1.64 5.73 -3.66
CA MET A 48 -2.19 5.24 -4.94
C MET A 48 -1.09 4.98 -5.97
N GLU A 49 -0.08 5.84 -6.06
CA GLU A 49 1.07 5.64 -6.94
C GLU A 49 1.88 4.40 -6.56
N ALA A 50 2.08 4.18 -5.25
CA ALA A 50 2.74 2.97 -4.75
C ALA A 50 1.95 1.70 -5.11
N VAL A 51 0.61 1.74 -5.03
CA VAL A 51 -0.26 0.64 -5.47
C VAL A 51 -0.08 0.37 -6.97
N ASP A 52 -0.17 1.40 -7.80
CA ASP A 52 -0.04 1.28 -9.26
C ASP A 52 1.34 0.76 -9.69
N THR A 53 2.39 1.08 -8.94
CA THR A 53 3.76 0.69 -9.26
C THR A 53 4.16 -0.68 -8.69
N TYR A 54 3.71 -0.99 -7.47
CA TYR A 54 4.10 -2.20 -6.75
C TYR A 54 3.26 -3.42 -7.14
N ILE A 55 1.97 -3.22 -7.42
CA ILE A 55 1.05 -4.32 -7.76
C ILE A 55 1.02 -4.49 -9.28
N PRO A 56 1.56 -5.60 -9.83
CA PRO A 56 1.50 -5.85 -11.26
C PRO A 56 0.05 -5.99 -11.72
N THR A 57 -0.23 -5.49 -12.92
CA THR A 57 -1.55 -5.69 -13.53
C THR A 57 -1.81 -7.20 -13.68
N PRO A 58 -2.90 -7.74 -13.11
CA PRO A 58 -3.17 -9.16 -13.17
C PRO A 58 -3.39 -9.61 -14.61
N GLU A 59 -2.91 -10.79 -14.95
CA GLU A 59 -3.11 -11.39 -16.26
C GLU A 59 -4.62 -11.59 -16.49
N ARG A 60 -5.13 -11.01 -17.58
CA ARG A 60 -6.53 -11.16 -17.94
C ARG A 60 -6.71 -12.51 -18.61
N ASP A 61 -7.57 -13.33 -18.04
CA ASP A 61 -7.85 -14.66 -18.58
C ASP A 61 -8.85 -14.59 -19.75
N SER A 62 -8.43 -13.99 -20.86
CA SER A 62 -9.25 -13.82 -22.05
C SER A 62 -9.46 -15.10 -22.85
N ASP A 63 -8.65 -16.12 -22.57
CA ASP A 63 -8.66 -17.40 -23.29
C ASP A 63 -9.49 -18.48 -22.57
N LYS A 64 -9.93 -18.21 -21.34
CA LYS A 64 -10.91 -19.07 -20.66
C LYS A 64 -12.25 -19.03 -21.41
N PRO A 65 -12.91 -20.19 -21.59
CA PRO A 65 -14.27 -20.22 -22.11
C PRO A 65 -15.17 -19.32 -21.27
N PHE A 66 -15.97 -18.49 -21.94
CA PHE A 66 -17.03 -17.72 -21.28
C PHE A 66 -17.99 -18.70 -20.59
N MET A 67 -18.09 -18.63 -19.26
CA MET A 67 -19.08 -19.36 -18.44
C MET A 67 -20.25 -18.45 -18.10
#